data_AF-A0A450X122-F1
#
_entry.id   AF-A0A450X122-F1
#
_cell.length_a   1.000
_cell.length_b   1.000
_cell.length_c   1.000
_cell.angle_alpha   90.00
_cell.angle_beta   90.00
_cell.angle_gamma   90.00
#
_symmetry.space_group_name_H-M   'P 1'
#
loop_
_entity.id
_entity.type
_entity.pdbx_description
1 polymer ?
#
loop_
_entity_poly.entity_id
_entity_poly.type
_entity_poly.pdbx_seq_one_letter_code
_entity_poly.pdbx_strand_id
1 'polypeptide(L)'
;MHNHSTGEVRPSDEDKDITDHLIQVGRILDIQVVDHLIIAPGILFSFELGGPMEEFRDGTKYVPSYQVAERMRAAAIDAMERGMRRGIREGKLDGLEEDKMEGKKKPSRWPGPC
;
A
#
# COMPACT_ATOMS: atom_id res chain seq x y z
N MET A 1 11.14 13.26 -22.60
CA MET A 1 11.03 14.61 -23.20
C MET A 1 10.53 14.43 -24.61
N HIS A 2 9.52 15.21 -25.00
CA HIS A 2 9.09 15.31 -26.39
C HIS A 2 8.65 16.75 -26.71
N ASN A 3 8.52 17.05 -28.01
CA ASN A 3 8.21 18.39 -28.51
C ASN A 3 6.81 18.43 -29.13
N HIS A 4 6.00 19.41 -28.72
CA HIS A 4 4.74 19.76 -29.35
C HIS A 4 4.94 20.94 -30.30
N SER A 5 5.00 20.64 -31.60
CA SER A 5 5.16 21.65 -32.66
C SER A 5 3.95 22.57 -32.82
N THR A 6 2.80 22.22 -32.23
CA THR A 6 1.53 22.96 -32.28
C THR A 6 1.47 24.16 -31.32
N GLY A 7 2.43 24.30 -30.40
CA GLY A 7 2.44 25.39 -29.42
C GLY A 7 1.56 25.16 -28.18
N GLU A 8 1.00 23.95 -28.01
CA GLU A 8 0.25 23.57 -26.82
C GLU A 8 1.08 22.62 -25.96
N VAL A 9 1.17 22.87 -24.65
CA VAL A 9 1.92 22.02 -23.69
C VAL A 9 1.02 21.12 -22.84
N ARG A 10 -0.27 21.08 -23.16
CA ARG A 10 -1.20 20.21 -22.47
C ARG A 10 -0.85 18.75 -22.81
N PRO A 11 -0.64 17.88 -21.80
CA PRO A 11 -0.36 16.47 -22.05
C PRO A 11 -1.58 15.80 -22.67
N SER A 12 -1.36 15.09 -23.78
CA SER A 12 -2.34 14.19 -24.39
C SER A 12 -2.55 12.94 -23.53
N ASP A 13 -3.57 12.15 -23.86
CA ASP A 13 -3.78 10.88 -23.16
C ASP A 13 -2.71 9.84 -23.56
N GLU A 14 -2.18 9.91 -24.78
CA GLU A 14 -1.01 9.14 -25.21
C GLU A 14 0.25 9.49 -24.40
N ASP A 15 0.48 10.78 -24.08
CA ASP A 15 1.63 11.19 -23.26
C ASP A 15 1.56 10.59 -21.86
N LYS A 16 0.37 10.62 -21.26
CA LYS A 16 0.12 10.00 -19.96
C LYS A 16 0.32 8.49 -20.00
N ASP A 17 -0.18 7.85 -21.05
CA ASP A 17 -0.06 6.40 -21.23
C ASP A 17 1.39 5.95 -21.33
N ILE A 18 2.17 6.64 -22.17
CA ILE A 18 3.61 6.40 -22.32
C ILE A 18 4.34 6.67 -21.00
N THR A 19 3.95 7.72 -20.26
CA THR A 19 4.57 8.04 -18.96
C THR A 19 4.38 6.92 -17.94
N ASP A 20 3.15 6.41 -17.78
CA ASP A 20 2.86 5.29 -16.88
C ASP A 20 3.67 4.05 -17.28
N HIS A 21 3.68 3.71 -18.56
CA HIS A 21 4.44 2.55 -19.06
C HIS A 21 5.95 2.71 -18.77
N LEU A 22 6.53 3.89 -19.03
CA LEU A 22 7.95 4.16 -18.75
C LEU A 22 8.27 4.09 -17.25
N ILE A 23 7.38 4.56 -16.37
CA ILE A 23 7.54 4.43 -14.92
C ILE A 23 7.59 2.97 -14.51
N GLN A 24 6.70 2.12 -15.05
CA GLN A 24 6.72 0.69 -14.73
C GLN A 24 7.95 -0.03 -15.29
N VAL A 25 8.40 0.30 -16.50
CA VAL A 25 9.63 -0.25 -17.07
C VAL A 25 10.84 0.17 -16.23
N GLY A 26 10.90 1.45 -15.84
CA GLY A 26 11.93 1.97 -14.95
C GLY A 26 12.01 1.17 -13.65
N ARG A 27 10.88 0.88 -13.01
CA ARG A 27 10.82 0.04 -11.80
C ARG A 27 11.38 -1.36 -12.00
N ILE A 28 11.11 -2.00 -13.14
CA ILE A 28 11.63 -3.34 -13.45
C ILE A 28 13.15 -3.30 -13.61
N LEU A 29 13.68 -2.22 -14.18
CA LEU A 29 15.12 -2.03 -14.43
C LEU A 29 15.86 -1.40 -13.25
N ASP A 30 15.17 -1.09 -12.14
CA ASP A 30 15.70 -0.30 -11.02
C ASP A 30 16.23 1.09 -11.43
N ILE A 31 15.54 1.73 -12.37
CA ILE A 31 15.83 3.07 -12.89
C ILE A 31 14.63 3.98 -12.65
N GLN A 32 14.81 5.05 -11.91
CA GLN A 32 13.74 6.01 -11.63
C GLN A 32 13.51 6.94 -12.83
N VAL A 33 12.26 7.02 -13.30
CA VAL A 33 11.81 8.10 -14.20
C VAL A 33 11.58 9.35 -13.35
N VAL A 34 12.46 10.34 -13.51
CA VAL A 34 12.45 11.56 -12.69
C VAL A 34 11.36 12.53 -13.14
N ASP A 35 11.23 12.78 -14.44
CA ASP A 35 10.24 13.71 -14.98
C ASP A 35 9.96 13.42 -16.46
N HIS A 36 8.78 13.82 -16.93
CA HIS A 36 8.43 13.89 -18.34
C HIS A 36 8.17 15.35 -18.73
N LEU A 37 9.05 15.90 -19.55
CA LEU A 37 8.93 17.27 -20.08
C LEU A 37 8.26 17.30 -21.45
N ILE A 38 7.21 18.12 -21.58
CA ILE A 38 6.59 18.54 -22.85
C ILE A 38 7.05 19.95 -23.15
N ILE A 39 7.65 20.16 -24.32
CA ILE A 39 8.21 21.45 -24.71
C ILE A 39 7.47 21.97 -25.94
N ALA A 40 7.12 23.25 -25.94
CA ALA A 40 6.65 23.96 -27.13
C ALA A 40 7.30 25.36 -27.19
N PRO A 41 7.16 26.12 -28.29
CA PRO A 41 7.78 27.44 -28.42
C PRO A 41 7.38 28.39 -27.27
N GLY A 42 8.36 28.75 -26.43
CA GLY A 42 8.19 29.70 -25.32
C GLY A 42 7.52 29.14 -24.06
N ILE A 43 7.17 27.85 -24.03
CA ILE A 43 6.46 27.22 -22.91
C ILE A 43 6.93 25.78 -22.67
N LEU A 44 6.87 25.34 -21.41
CA LEU A 44 7.25 24.00 -20.99
C LEU A 44 6.23 23.50 -19.95
N PHE A 45 5.91 22.21 -20.02
CA PHE A 45 5.16 21.50 -19.01
C PHE A 45 6.00 20.34 -18.45
N SER A 46 5.99 20.21 -17.13
CA SER A 46 6.66 19.16 -16.37
C SER A 46 5.61 18.31 -15.68
N PHE A 47 5.68 16.99 -15.84
CA PHE A 47 4.76 16.06 -15.20
C PHE A 47 5.00 16.01 -13.68
N GLU A 48 6.24 16.15 -13.22
CA GLU A 48 6.55 16.19 -11.79
C GLU A 48 5.98 17.46 -11.14
N LEU A 49 6.18 18.64 -11.76
CA LEU A 49 5.63 19.90 -11.23
C LEU A 49 4.13 20.02 -11.41
N GLY A 50 3.58 19.46 -12.49
CA GLY A 50 2.16 19.47 -12.79
C GLY A 50 1.33 18.56 -11.88
N GLY A 51 1.96 17.57 -11.23
CA GLY A 51 1.31 16.57 -10.37
C GLY A 51 1.10 15.16 -10.93
N PRO A 52 0.88 14.92 -12.26
CA PRO A 52 0.56 13.58 -12.76
C PRO A 52 1.55 12.47 -12.42
N MET A 53 2.82 12.79 -12.14
CA MET A 53 3.82 11.77 -11.77
C MET A 53 3.43 10.94 -10.55
N GLU A 54 2.80 11.54 -9.54
CA GLU A 54 2.40 10.83 -8.32
C GLU A 54 1.32 9.78 -8.62
N GLU A 55 0.35 10.14 -9.47
CA GLU A 55 -0.73 9.24 -9.89
C GLU A 55 -0.18 8.02 -10.64
N PHE A 56 0.78 8.20 -11.54
CA PHE A 56 1.38 7.09 -12.29
C PHE A 56 2.31 6.22 -11.45
N ARG A 57 2.94 6.80 -10.41
CA ARG A 57 3.67 6.01 -9.42
C ARG A 57 2.71 5.06 -8.69
N ASP A 58 1.53 5.50 -8.31
CA ASP A 58 0.58 4.62 -7.63
C ASP A 58 -0.27 3.75 -8.58
N GLY A 59 -0.20 4.05 -9.87
CA GLY A 59 -0.87 3.32 -10.94
C GLY A 59 -0.57 1.81 -10.95
N THR A 60 -1.62 1.03 -11.22
CA THR A 60 -1.54 -0.43 -11.36
C THR A 60 -1.73 -0.90 -12.81
N LYS A 61 -1.98 0.02 -13.76
CA LYS A 61 -2.37 -0.30 -15.14
C LYS A 61 -1.32 -1.16 -15.86
N TYR A 62 -0.05 -0.78 -15.76
CA TYR A 62 1.07 -1.48 -16.41
C TYR A 62 1.92 -2.31 -15.45
N VAL A 63 1.48 -2.49 -14.20
CA VAL A 63 2.21 -3.29 -13.21
C VAL A 63 2.07 -4.78 -13.56
N PRO A 64 3.19 -5.53 -13.70
CA PRO A 64 3.11 -6.96 -13.95
C PRO A 64 2.35 -7.72 -12.86
N SER A 65 1.55 -8.71 -13.27
CA SER A 65 0.67 -9.48 -12.36
C SER A 65 1.41 -10.14 -11.20
N TYR A 66 2.65 -10.59 -11.40
CA TYR A 66 3.45 -11.20 -10.35
C TYR A 66 3.81 -10.21 -9.23
N GLN A 67 4.05 -8.93 -9.56
CA GLN A 67 4.33 -7.89 -8.57
C GLN A 67 3.08 -7.54 -7.77
N VAL A 68 1.92 -7.48 -8.43
CA VAL A 68 0.64 -7.30 -7.72
C VAL A 68 0.40 -8.47 -6.76
N ALA A 69 0.60 -9.70 -7.23
CA ALA A 69 0.45 -10.88 -6.40
C ALA A 69 1.44 -10.90 -5.22
N GLU A 70 2.67 -10.41 -5.42
CA GLU A 70 3.67 -10.27 -4.36
C GLU A 70 3.26 -9.24 -3.31
N ARG A 71 2.76 -8.07 -3.73
CA ARG A 71 2.20 -7.05 -2.82
C ARG A 71 1.03 -7.62 -2.01
N MET A 72 0.12 -8.35 -2.66
CA MET A 72 -1.02 -8.99 -1.99
C MET A 72 -0.56 -10.05 -0.98
N ARG A 73 0.43 -10.88 -1.35
CA ARG A 73 1.01 -11.88 -0.44
C ARG A 73 1.67 -11.23 0.77
N ALA A 74 2.48 -10.20 0.55
CA ALA A 74 3.13 -9.45 1.62
C ALA A 74 2.09 -8.82 2.57
N ALA A 75 1.06 -8.17 2.02
CA ALA A 75 -0.03 -7.59 2.79
C ALA A 75 -0.81 -8.64 3.59
N ALA A 76 -1.04 -9.83 3.02
CA ALA A 76 -1.73 -10.92 3.70
C ALA A 76 -0.92 -11.47 4.90
N ILE A 77 0.39 -11.64 4.73
CA ILE A 77 1.30 -12.07 5.81
C ILE A 77 1.28 -11.05 6.95
N ASP A 78 1.45 -9.78 6.63
CA ASP A 78 1.46 -8.67 7.59
C ASP A 78 0.09 -8.52 8.30
N ALA A 79 -1.02 -8.69 7.58
CA ALA A 79 -2.35 -8.74 8.18
C ALA A 79 -2.53 -9.93 9.13
N MET A 80 -2.03 -11.12 8.75
CA MET A 80 -2.09 -12.31 9.59
C MET A 80 -1.28 -12.14 10.87
N GLU A 81 -0.08 -11.58 10.79
CA GLU A 81 0.77 -11.30 11.96
C GLU A 81 0.08 -10.35 12.94
N ARG A 82 -0.48 -9.23 12.42
CA ARG A 82 -1.28 -8.30 13.24
C ARG A 82 -2.50 -8.97 13.85
N GLY A 83 -3.17 -9.85 13.12
CA GLY A 83 -4.30 -10.63 13.59
C GLY A 83 -3.92 -11.56 14.73
N MET A 84 -2.86 -12.35 14.56
CA MET A 84 -2.36 -13.29 15.56
C MET A 84 -1.94 -12.58 16.85
N ARG A 85 -1.21 -11.46 16.75
CA ARG A 85 -0.78 -10.67 17.91
C ARG A 85 -1.96 -10.10 18.69
N ARG A 86 -2.99 -9.65 17.98
CA ARG A 86 -4.23 -9.16 18.58
C ARG A 86 -4.98 -10.29 19.28
N GLY A 87 -5.16 -11.42 18.60
CA GLY A 87 -5.84 -12.59 19.16
C GLY A 87 -5.16 -13.14 20.41
N ILE A 88 -3.83 -13.23 20.44
CA ILE A 88 -3.08 -13.65 21.64
C ILE A 88 -3.32 -12.68 22.81
N ARG A 89 -3.34 -11.37 22.55
CA ARG A 89 -3.56 -10.36 23.58
C ARG A 89 -4.98 -10.44 24.14
N GLU A 90 -5.97 -10.44 23.25
CA GLU A 90 -7.39 -10.50 23.61
C GLU A 90 -7.69 -11.80 24.36
N GLY A 91 -7.26 -12.95 23.83
CA GLY A 91 -7.47 -14.23 24.50
C GLY A 91 -6.79 -14.34 25.88
N LYS A 92 -5.67 -13.63 26.10
CA LYS A 92 -5.02 -13.58 27.43
C LYS A 92 -5.79 -12.69 28.41
N LEU A 93 -6.42 -11.62 27.94
CA LEU A 93 -7.27 -10.75 28.76
C LEU A 93 -8.57 -11.46 29.13
N ASP A 94 -9.21 -12.09 28.13
CA ASP A 94 -10.45 -12.84 28.32
C ASP A 94 -10.24 -14.00 29.31
N GLY A 95 -9.15 -14.77 29.14
CA GLY A 95 -8.79 -15.83 30.09
C GLY A 95 -8.55 -15.33 31.51
N LEU A 96 -7.91 -14.16 31.69
CA LEU A 96 -7.72 -13.55 33.02
C LEU A 96 -9.04 -13.07 33.65
N GLU A 97 -10.02 -12.63 32.85
CA GLU A 97 -11.36 -12.27 33.33
C GLU A 97 -12.18 -13.51 33.70
N GLU A 98 -12.13 -14.57 32.89
CA GLU A 98 -12.76 -15.86 33.17
C GLU A 98 -12.21 -16.47 34.46
N ASP A 99 -10.89 -16.52 34.61
CA ASP A 99 -10.22 -17.03 35.82
C ASP A 99 -10.63 -16.24 37.08
N LYS A 100 -10.76 -14.90 36.96
CA LYS A 100 -11.24 -14.05 38.07
C LYS A 100 -12.72 -14.30 38.40
N MET A 101 -13.55 -14.59 37.41
CA MET A 101 -14.96 -14.92 37.62
C MET A 101 -15.15 -16.30 38.26
N GLU A 102 -14.38 -17.30 37.84
CA GLU A 102 -14.40 -18.63 38.46
C GLU A 102 -13.75 -18.66 39.85
N GLY A 103 -12.66 -17.92 40.04
CA GLY A 103 -12.00 -17.76 41.34
C GLY A 103 -12.88 -17.07 42.39
N LYS A 104 -13.80 -16.18 41.97
CA LYS A 104 -14.81 -15.60 42.87
C LYS A 104 -15.94 -16.58 43.24
N LYS A 105 -16.14 -17.67 42.49
CA LYS A 105 -17.17 -18.70 42.78
C LYS A 105 -16.74 -19.76 43.80
N LYS A 106 -15.47 -19.79 44.24
CA LYS A 106 -14.98 -20.68 45.32
C LYS A 106 -14.14 -19.85 46.29
N PRO A 107 -14.40 -19.81 47.63
CA PRO A 107 -15.00 -20.85 48.46
C PRO A 107 -16.07 -20.37 49.49
N SER A 108 -16.96 -21.27 49.93
CA SER A 108 -17.12 -21.49 51.37
C SER A 108 -17.63 -22.90 51.69
N ARG A 109 -17.05 -23.44 52.77
CA ARG A 109 -17.52 -24.53 53.61
C ARG A 109 -17.02 -25.95 53.30
N TRP A 110 -15.93 -26.28 53.99
CA TRP A 110 -15.56 -27.64 54.36
C TRP A 110 -16.40 -28.04 55.60
N PRO A 111 -17.27 -29.06 55.55
CA PRO A 111 -17.72 -29.72 56.76
C PRO A 111 -16.65 -30.76 57.12
N GLY A 112 -15.90 -30.52 58.20
CA GLY A 112 -14.90 -31.48 58.69
C GLY A 112 -15.56 -32.81 59.09
N PRO A 113 -14.80 -33.92 59.08
CA PRO A 113 -15.35 -35.24 59.42
C PRO A 113 -15.62 -35.34 60.93
N CYS A 114 -16.81 -35.83 61.29
CA CYS A 114 -17.19 -36.23 62.65
C CYS A 114 -16.84 -37.69 62.91
#